data_AF-A0AAN9D9M5-F1
#
_entry.id   AF-A0AAN9D9M5-F1
#
_cell.length_a   1.000
_cell.length_b   1.000
_cell.length_c   1.000
_cell.angle_alpha   90.00
_cell.angle_beta   90.00
_cell.angle_gamma   90.00
#
_symmetry.space_group_name_H-M   'P 1'
#
loop_
_entity.id
_entity.type
_entity.pdbx_description
1 polymer ?
#
loop_
_entity_poly.entity_id
_entity_poly.type
_entity_poly.pdbx_seq_one_letter_code
_entity_poly.pdbx_strand_id
1 'polypeptide(L)'
;MESRGHTVEKRGLVVHPDHPWLGASPDWILDPAQLLEIKCPFKRSMSLAEFLGRPNGDIKSLGDGQYLICPKGKDGYYLQTQLTMMCLGLQSCKLVIWTPSEDIELEIPFDKHYTDDQVQHL
;
A
#
# COMPACT_ATOMS: atom_id res chain seq x y z
N MET A 1 -16.46 13.66 -2.38
CA MET A 1 -15.00 13.56 -2.31
C MET A 1 -14.43 14.95 -2.51
N GLU A 2 -13.97 15.56 -1.43
CA GLU A 2 -13.24 16.81 -1.52
C GLU A 2 -11.82 16.52 -2.02
N SER A 3 -11.32 17.34 -2.94
CA SER A 3 -9.94 17.22 -3.40
C SER A 3 -9.00 17.57 -2.24
N ARG A 4 -8.12 16.64 -1.85
CA ARG A 4 -7.15 16.87 -0.75
C ARG A 4 -5.95 17.77 -1.14
N GLY A 5 -5.94 18.32 -2.36
CA GLY A 5 -4.95 19.31 -2.80
C GLY A 5 -3.53 18.78 -3.06
N HIS A 6 -3.35 17.45 -3.15
CA HIS A 6 -2.04 16.86 -3.38
C HIS A 6 -1.61 16.94 -4.85
N THR A 7 -0.35 17.31 -5.09
CA THR A 7 0.32 17.09 -6.38
C THR A 7 0.68 15.62 -6.49
N VAL A 8 0.28 14.99 -7.60
CA VAL A 8 0.53 13.58 -7.87
C VAL A 8 1.27 13.40 -9.18
N GLU A 9 2.25 12.50 -9.18
CA GLU A 9 2.98 12.07 -10.37
C GLU A 9 2.58 10.63 -10.72
N LYS A 10 2.27 10.39 -12.00
CA LYS A 10 2.03 9.03 -12.52
C LYS A 10 3.34 8.42 -12.98
N ARG A 11 3.53 7.13 -12.67
CA ARG A 11 4.60 6.29 -13.19
C ARG A 11 4.01 5.02 -13.78
N GLY A 12 4.66 4.49 -14.81
CA GLY A 12 4.39 3.13 -15.28
C GLY A 12 5.16 2.11 -14.44
N LEU A 13 5.51 0.99 -15.06
CA LEU A 13 6.42 0.01 -14.45
C LEU A 13 7.80 0.65 -14.20
N VAL A 14 8.30 0.50 -12.98
CA VAL A 14 9.66 0.84 -12.58
C VAL A 14 10.38 -0.44 -12.19
N VAL A 15 11.52 -0.70 -12.84
CA VAL A 15 12.38 -1.86 -12.56
C VAL A 15 13.48 -1.41 -11.59
N HIS A 16 13.76 -2.23 -10.58
CA HIS A 16 14.80 -1.95 -9.61
C HIS A 16 16.18 -1.92 -10.30
N PRO A 17 17.03 -0.90 -10.05
CA PRO A 17 18.30 -0.73 -10.76
C PRO A 17 19.27 -1.91 -10.58
N ASP A 18 19.34 -2.48 -9.37
CA ASP A 18 20.23 -3.60 -9.04
C ASP A 18 19.56 -4.98 -9.13
N HIS A 19 18.24 -5.03 -9.33
CA HIS A 19 17.46 -6.27 -9.40
C HIS A 19 16.56 -6.23 -10.64
N PRO A 20 17.08 -6.47 -11.85
CA PRO A 20 16.33 -6.30 -13.10
C PRO A 20 15.09 -7.20 -13.26
N TRP A 21 15.00 -8.25 -12.42
CA TRP A 21 13.86 -9.16 -12.34
C TRP A 21 12.74 -8.63 -11.41
N LEU A 22 13.02 -7.61 -10.61
CA LEU A 22 12.07 -6.97 -9.70
C LEU A 22 11.57 -5.66 -10.31
N GLY A 23 10.25 -5.53 -10.40
CA GLY A 23 9.62 -4.29 -10.82
C GLY A 23 8.29 -4.06 -10.14
N ALA A 24 7.89 -2.80 -10.06
CA ALA A 24 6.65 -2.37 -9.45
C ALA A 24 5.99 -1.26 -10.26
N SER A 25 4.66 -1.21 -10.22
CA SER A 25 3.88 -0.14 -10.85
C SER A 25 3.09 0.57 -9.75
N PRO A 26 3.56 1.74 -9.25
CA PRO A 26 2.80 2.50 -8.26
C PRO A 26 1.52 3.05 -8.90
N ASP A 27 0.48 3.27 -8.11
CA ASP A 27 -0.67 4.03 -8.59
C ASP A 27 -0.26 5.49 -8.82
N TRP A 28 0.37 6.11 -7.81
CA TRP A 28 0.94 7.47 -7.89
C TRP A 28 2.11 7.69 -6.93
N ILE A 29 2.85 8.78 -7.17
CA ILE A 29 3.82 9.34 -6.24
C ILE A 29 3.32 10.73 -5.82
N LEU A 30 3.21 10.97 -4.51
CA LEU A 30 2.89 12.27 -3.92
C LEU A 30 4.16 13.11 -3.79
N ASP A 31 4.04 14.40 -4.11
CA ASP A 31 5.07 15.41 -3.86
C ASP A 31 5.26 15.62 -2.33
N PRO A 32 6.50 15.59 -1.79
CA PRO A 32 7.77 15.49 -2.51
C PRO A 32 8.31 14.09 -2.81
N ALA A 33 7.97 13.07 -2.03
CA ALA A 33 8.51 11.72 -2.24
C ALA A 33 7.78 10.66 -1.39
N GLN A 34 6.47 10.49 -1.60
CA GLN A 34 5.69 9.46 -0.90
C GLN A 34 4.93 8.59 -1.90
N LEU A 35 4.97 7.28 -1.73
CA LEU A 35 4.14 6.37 -2.54
C LEU A 35 2.67 6.57 -2.16
N LEU A 36 1.79 6.66 -3.16
CA LEU A 36 0.35 6.51 -2.96
C LEU A 36 -0.08 5.19 -3.61
N GLU A 37 -0.58 4.28 -2.78
CA GLU A 37 -1.10 2.98 -3.22
C GLU A 37 -2.59 2.92 -2.86
N ILE A 38 -3.47 2.65 -3.81
CA ILE A 38 -4.92 2.58 -3.61
C ILE A 38 -5.39 1.15 -3.81
N LYS A 39 -6.02 0.59 -2.79
CA LYS A 39 -6.69 -0.71 -2.85
C LYS A 39 -8.19 -0.54 -2.83
N CYS A 40 -8.83 -1.17 -3.80
CA CYS A 40 -10.28 -1.27 -3.91
C CYS A 40 -10.67 -2.75 -3.75
N PRO A 41 -10.77 -3.28 -2.51
CA PRO A 41 -11.07 -4.69 -2.30
C PRO A 41 -12.44 -5.05 -2.92
N PHE A 42 -12.42 -5.80 -4.03
CA PHE A 42 -13.62 -6.04 -4.86
C PHE A 42 -14.73 -6.85 -4.15
N LYS A 43 -15.89 -6.21 -4.00
CA LYS A 43 -17.24 -6.56 -4.51
C LYS A 43 -18.03 -5.25 -4.40
N ARG A 44 -18.90 -4.91 -5.35
CA ARG A 44 -19.68 -3.64 -5.40
C ARG A 44 -20.53 -3.33 -4.15
N SER A 45 -20.52 -4.19 -3.14
CA SER A 45 -21.33 -4.12 -1.93
C SER A 45 -20.56 -4.37 -0.64
N MET A 46 -19.23 -4.55 -0.67
CA MET A 46 -18.49 -4.78 0.57
C MET A 46 -18.25 -3.46 1.31
N SER A 47 -18.72 -3.39 2.54
CA SER A 47 -18.44 -2.30 3.48
C SER A 47 -17.02 -2.37 4.02
N LEU A 48 -16.52 -1.24 4.51
CA LEU A 48 -15.21 -1.21 5.19
C LEU A 48 -15.20 -2.14 6.41
N ALA A 49 -16.30 -2.21 7.16
CA ALA A 49 -16.43 -3.11 8.31
C ALA A 49 -16.29 -4.59 7.92
N GLU A 50 -16.93 -5.02 6.82
CA GLU A 50 -16.77 -6.39 6.30
C GLU A 50 -15.33 -6.66 5.82
N PHE A 51 -14.68 -5.68 5.20
CA PHE A 51 -13.28 -5.79 4.78
C PHE A 51 -12.35 -5.99 5.98
N LEU A 52 -12.49 -5.14 7.01
CA LEU A 52 -11.67 -5.18 8.23
C LEU A 52 -11.97 -6.43 9.10
N GLY A 53 -13.17 -6.99 8.98
CA GLY A 53 -13.58 -8.20 9.70
C GLY A 53 -13.07 -9.52 9.11
N ARG A 54 -12.36 -9.49 7.97
CA ARG A 54 -11.89 -10.72 7.30
C ARG A 54 -10.83 -11.45 8.15
N PRO A 55 -10.94 -12.78 8.33
CA PRO A 55 -9.87 -13.54 8.96
C PRO A 55 -8.60 -13.47 8.09
N ASN A 56 -7.45 -13.25 8.73
CA ASN A 56 -6.15 -13.03 8.07
C ASN A 56 -6.16 -11.87 7.05
N GLY A 57 -7.01 -10.87 7.25
CA GLY A 57 -6.99 -9.64 6.46
C GLY A 57 -5.70 -8.84 6.64
N ASP A 58 -5.36 -8.05 5.62
CA ASP A 58 -4.18 -7.21 5.58
C ASP A 58 -4.25 -6.03 6.55
N ILE A 59 -5.45 -5.60 6.94
CA ILE A 59 -5.67 -4.45 7.80
C ILE A 59 -6.51 -4.86 9.00
N LYS A 60 -6.09 -4.45 10.19
CA LYS A 60 -6.85 -4.62 11.45
C LYS A 60 -7.21 -3.26 12.02
N SER A 61 -8.45 -3.09 12.44
CA SER A 61 -8.84 -1.93 13.25
C SER A 61 -8.36 -2.11 14.69
N LEU A 62 -7.78 -1.06 15.26
CA LEU A 62 -7.39 -0.96 16.67
C LEU A 62 -8.44 -0.23 17.52
N GLY A 63 -9.51 0.29 16.91
CA GLY A 63 -10.44 1.23 17.52
C GLY A 63 -10.04 2.70 17.27
N ASP A 64 -10.97 3.62 17.51
CA ASP A 64 -10.74 5.08 17.44
C ASP A 64 -10.11 5.58 16.12
N GLY A 65 -10.46 4.95 15.00
CA GLY A 65 -9.93 5.31 13.68
C GLY A 65 -8.47 4.92 13.44
N GLN A 66 -7.87 4.11 14.32
CA GLN A 66 -6.51 3.59 14.17
C GLN A 66 -6.54 2.22 13.48
N TYR A 67 -5.61 2.02 12.56
CA TYR A 67 -5.49 0.81 11.77
C TYR A 67 -4.05 0.29 11.76
N LEU A 68 -3.89 -1.03 11.77
CA LEU A 68 -2.61 -1.71 11.68
C LEU A 68 -2.56 -2.52 10.39
N ILE A 69 -1.52 -2.33 9.59
CA ILE A 69 -1.22 -3.22 8.47
C ILE A 69 -0.51 -4.49 8.96
N CYS A 70 -0.92 -5.63 8.44
CA CYS A 70 -0.39 -6.94 8.77
C CYS A 70 0.64 -7.37 7.71
N PRO A 71 1.93 -7.57 8.08
CA PRO A 71 2.97 -7.97 7.12
C PRO A 71 2.73 -9.31 6.42
N LYS A 72 1.91 -10.17 7.02
CA LYS A 72 1.51 -11.49 6.49
C LYS A 72 0.01 -11.52 6.12
N GLY A 73 -0.53 -10.36 5.75
CA GLY A 73 -1.88 -10.23 5.23
C GLY A 73 -2.08 -11.11 4.00
N LYS A 74 -3.28 -11.69 3.87
CA LYS A 74 -3.61 -12.63 2.80
C LYS A 74 -3.46 -12.04 1.40
N ASP A 75 -3.80 -10.76 1.24
CA ASP A 75 -3.81 -10.07 -0.06
C ASP A 75 -2.43 -9.43 -0.36
N GLY A 76 -1.48 -9.49 0.58
CA GLY A 76 -0.07 -9.11 0.38
C GLY A 76 0.18 -7.61 0.29
N TYR A 77 -0.70 -6.76 0.82
CA TYR A 77 -0.59 -5.30 0.67
C TYR A 77 0.70 -4.74 1.27
N TYR A 78 1.12 -5.25 2.44
CA TYR A 78 2.37 -4.81 3.04
C TYR A 78 3.56 -5.13 2.13
N LEU A 79 3.71 -6.39 1.71
CA LEU A 79 4.75 -6.82 0.79
C LEU A 79 4.78 -5.97 -0.48
N GLN A 80 3.62 -5.75 -1.10
CA GLN A 80 3.51 -4.95 -2.31
C GLN A 80 4.02 -3.52 -2.09
N THR A 81 3.56 -2.84 -1.02
CA THR A 81 4.00 -1.47 -0.72
C THR A 81 5.51 -1.39 -0.47
N GLN A 82 6.08 -2.37 0.24
CA GLN A 82 7.51 -2.45 0.54
C GLN A 82 8.37 -2.64 -0.72
N LEU A 83 7.99 -3.57 -1.60
CA LEU A 83 8.70 -3.80 -2.86
C LEU A 83 8.58 -2.61 -3.82
N THR A 84 7.41 -1.95 -3.86
CA THR A 84 7.22 -0.74 -4.68
C THR A 84 8.10 0.41 -4.17
N MET A 85 8.16 0.63 -2.85
CA MET A 85 9.05 1.61 -2.25
C MET A 85 10.52 1.32 -2.56
N MET A 86 10.94 0.04 -2.51
CA MET A 86 12.29 -0.37 -2.89
C MET A 86 12.61 -0.06 -4.35
N CYS A 87 11.72 -0.39 -5.30
CA CYS A 87 11.92 -0.11 -6.72
C CYS A 87 12.04 1.40 -7.02
N LEU A 88 11.34 2.23 -6.26
CA LEU A 88 11.28 3.68 -6.46
C LEU A 88 12.27 4.46 -5.59
N GLY A 89 12.94 3.81 -4.63
CA GLY A 89 13.80 4.47 -3.63
C GLY A 89 13.02 5.36 -2.65
N LEU A 90 11.74 5.08 -2.40
CA LEU A 90 10.86 5.85 -1.50
C LEU A 90 10.94 5.33 -0.07
N GLN A 91 10.64 6.20 0.92
CA GLN A 91 10.77 5.88 2.36
C GLN A 91 9.42 5.76 3.08
N SER A 92 8.32 6.15 2.44
CA SER A 92 6.99 6.02 2.99
C SER A 92 5.94 5.80 1.91
N CYS A 93 4.85 5.16 2.32
CA CYS A 93 3.68 4.89 1.52
C CYS A 93 2.42 5.31 2.28
N LYS A 94 1.58 6.12 1.62
CA LYS A 94 0.18 6.30 1.99
C LYS A 94 -0.64 5.22 1.29
N LEU A 95 -1.08 4.24 2.05
CA LEU A 95 -2.00 3.21 1.56
C LEU A 95 -3.44 3.68 1.79
N VAL A 96 -4.24 3.73 0.73
CA VAL A 96 -5.67 4.05 0.80
C VAL A 96 -6.46 2.79 0.55
N ILE A 97 -7.33 2.40 1.49
CA ILE A 97 -8.36 1.40 1.21
C ILE A 97 -9.63 2.15 0.89
N TRP A 98 -10.07 2.05 -0.37
CA TRP A 98 -11.25 2.74 -0.86
C TRP A 98 -12.42 1.79 -1.07
N THR A 99 -13.59 2.20 -0.60
CA THR A 99 -14.90 1.62 -0.92
C THR A 99 -15.82 2.74 -1.45
N PRO A 100 -16.93 2.41 -2.15
CA PRO A 100 -17.85 3.43 -2.64
C PRO A 100 -18.45 4.34 -1.55
N SER A 101 -18.53 3.86 -0.31
CA SER A 101 -19.10 4.61 0.82
C SER A 101 -18.06 5.25 1.73
N GLU A 102 -16.88 4.65 1.85
CA GLU A 102 -15.89 4.97 2.88
C GLU A 102 -14.46 4.76 2.38
N ASP A 103 -13.52 5.52 2.90
CA ASP A 103 -12.09 5.30 2.73
C ASP A 103 -11.34 5.35 4.06
N ILE A 104 -10.24 4.61 4.14
CA ILE A 104 -9.25 4.74 5.22
C ILE A 104 -7.86 4.93 4.62
N GLU A 105 -7.02 5.60 5.38
CA GLU A 105 -5.63 5.85 5.03
C GLU A 105 -4.72 5.27 6.09
N LEU A 106 -3.62 4.64 5.65
CA LEU A 106 -2.55 4.14 6.51
C LEU A 106 -1.23 4.71 6.04
N GLU A 107 -0.43 5.17 6.99
CA GLU A 107 0.97 5.55 6.76
C GLU A 107 1.87 4.34 7.03
N ILE A 108 2.63 3.94 6.02
CA ILE A 108 3.50 2.76 6.05
C ILE A 108 4.93 3.23 5.82
N PRO A 109 5.83 3.12 6.81
CA PRO A 109 7.24 3.37 6.61
C PRO A 109 7.88 2.24 5.81
N PHE A 110 8.93 2.56 5.04
CA PHE A 110 9.78 1.55 4.43
C PHE A 110 10.51 0.75 5.52
N ASP A 111 10.40 -0.58 5.44
CA ASP A 111 11.11 -1.53 6.29
C ASP A 111 12.13 -2.27 5.42
N LYS A 112 13.36 -1.76 5.44
CA LYS A 112 14.46 -2.32 4.65
C LYS A 112 14.75 -3.77 5.04
N HIS A 113 14.71 -4.10 6.32
CA HIS A 113 15.06 -5.45 6.78
C HIS A 113 14.02 -6.46 6.30
N TYR A 114 12.74 -6.15 6.49
CA TYR A 114 11.66 -6.97 5.95
C TYR A 114 11.81 -7.12 4.44
N THR A 115 12.02 -6.03 3.70
CA THR A 115 12.07 -6.06 2.24
C THR A 115 13.24 -6.89 1.72
N ASP A 116 14.45 -6.68 2.26
CA ASP A 116 15.64 -7.45 1.89
C ASP A 116 15.44 -8.95 2.15
N ASP A 117 14.80 -9.31 3.26
CA ASP A 117 14.48 -10.71 3.58
C ASP A 117 13.49 -11.31 2.58
N GLN A 118 12.46 -10.56 2.17
CA GLN A 118 11.47 -11.05 1.19
C GLN A 118 12.07 -11.19 -0.21
N VAL A 119 12.94 -10.27 -0.63
CA VAL A 119 13.62 -10.30 -1.94
C VAL A 119 14.46 -11.56 -2.12
N GLN A 120 15.01 -12.13 -1.04
CA GLN A 120 15.76 -13.40 -1.11
C GLN A 120 14.89 -14.63 -1.40
N HIS A 121 13.57 -14.48 -1.32
CA HIS A 121 12.60 -15.57 -1.48
C HIS A 121 11.68 -15.41 -2.70
N LEU A 122 11.85 -14.33 -3.48
CA LEU A 122 11.19 -14.12 -4.77
C LEU A 122 11.93 -14.87 -5.89
#